data_AF-A0A4R4X7D4-F1
#
_entry.id   AF-A0A4R4X7D4-F1
#
_cell.length_a   1.000
_cell.length_b   1.000
_cell.length_c   1.000
_cell.angle_alpha   90.00
_cell.angle_beta   90.00
_cell.angle_gamma   90.00
#
_symmetry.space_group_name_H-M   'P 1'
#
loop_
_entity.id
_entity.type
_entity.pdbx_description
1 polymer ?
#
loop_
_entity_poly.entity_id
_entity_poly.type
_entity_poly.pdbx_seq_one_letter_code
_entity_poly.pdbx_strand_id
1 'polypeptide(L)'
;MNSRFDFLTGIVHVDADAPADWVEEPVLPVWARLNDPAWGDRLPRLLIHETVHFWQLLGSGYLTRLVADEWQRLLALEADGTLLAESARVAAHRDPTAVPFAADELVEAWCRYWDVHIRGPLRVMAEEHLERPEGPTRPEAYSHTDYDFVMTHGPLEQLYARPYRWLLDRTGGDSLICNALFPFVVFTAFASDEPVTFVREAMGRLLTDDVIAFVRRAAAEQRYLINQVWLAIAETVLQQHLGPLLVELSGPSLMVGSELVCEPPLSVHPLLGPYAVKAAKSNFGLWAAYFYPAGAGDSPAYASELSRLAREGPVIAQLCMPGQPWYRLTLGALVPPPVIRFRNLTWSAPVELEVGIPHGYRAKDGETFAPAVEALERRARYFRYAQEEVALGLPIGTFPR
;
A
#
# COMPACT_ATOMS: atom_id res chain seq x y z
N MET A 1 -15.54 13.20 -1.27
CA MET A 1 -15.21 12.46 -0.03
C MET A 1 -13.79 12.82 0.34
N ASN A 2 -13.53 13.16 1.60
CA ASN A 2 -12.21 13.62 2.08
C ASN A 2 -11.41 12.52 2.80
N SER A 3 -11.66 11.25 2.48
CA SER A 3 -10.82 10.16 3.00
C SER A 3 -9.39 10.34 2.53
N ARG A 4 -8.44 10.08 3.41
CA ARG A 4 -7.01 10.21 3.13
C ARG A 4 -6.18 9.46 4.15
N PHE A 5 -5.07 8.91 3.69
CA PHE A 5 -3.94 8.51 4.51
C PHE A 5 -2.98 9.68 4.65
N ASP A 6 -2.66 10.04 5.89
CA ASP A 6 -1.69 11.09 6.17
C ASP A 6 -0.31 10.46 6.39
N PHE A 7 0.54 10.50 5.38
CA PHE A 7 1.89 9.91 5.43
C PHE A 7 2.74 10.39 6.61
N LEU A 8 2.60 11.67 7.00
CA LEU A 8 3.38 12.22 8.11
C LEU A 8 2.92 11.66 9.45
N THR A 9 1.61 11.46 9.63
CA THR A 9 1.07 11.00 10.91
C THR A 9 0.83 9.49 10.96
N GLY A 10 0.71 8.83 9.81
CA GLY A 10 0.27 7.44 9.69
C GLY A 10 -1.23 7.24 9.96
N ILE A 11 -2.02 8.31 10.06
CA ILE A 11 -3.46 8.25 10.38
C ILE A 11 -4.27 8.01 9.11
N VAL A 12 -5.20 7.07 9.17
CA VAL A 12 -6.22 6.86 8.15
C VAL A 12 -7.47 7.67 8.50
N HIS A 13 -7.87 8.60 7.65
CA HIS A 13 -9.15 9.30 7.74
C HIS A 13 -10.14 8.68 6.75
N VAL A 14 -11.30 8.30 7.26
CA VAL A 14 -12.40 7.75 6.48
C VAL A 14 -13.60 8.69 6.61
N ASP A 15 -13.98 9.31 5.50
CA ASP A 15 -15.12 10.24 5.43
C ASP A 15 -16.46 9.49 5.38
N ALA A 16 -16.70 8.64 6.38
CA ALA A 16 -17.92 7.89 6.59
C ALA A 16 -18.06 7.53 8.09
N ASP A 17 -19.27 7.11 8.49
CA ASP A 17 -19.49 6.56 9.82
C ASP A 17 -18.99 5.11 9.89
N ALA A 18 -18.38 4.73 11.02
CA ALA A 18 -18.14 3.35 11.36
C ALA A 18 -19.48 2.63 11.59
N PRO A 19 -19.60 1.35 11.20
CA PRO A 19 -20.73 0.51 11.57
C PRO A 19 -20.96 0.50 13.09
N ALA A 20 -22.22 0.54 13.53
CA ALA A 20 -22.57 0.65 14.95
C ALA A 20 -22.12 -0.56 15.79
N ASP A 21 -21.94 -1.72 15.16
CA ASP A 21 -21.47 -2.97 15.77
C ASP A 21 -19.94 -3.03 15.98
N TRP A 22 -19.18 -2.04 15.49
CA TRP A 22 -17.72 -1.98 15.67
C TRP A 22 -17.26 -1.49 17.05
N VAL A 23 -18.19 -1.15 17.93
CA VAL A 23 -17.89 -0.68 19.28
C VAL A 23 -17.39 -1.83 20.18
N GLU A 24 -17.72 -3.09 19.86
CA GLU A 24 -17.45 -4.25 20.73
C GLU A 24 -16.33 -5.19 20.22
N GLU A 25 -16.17 -5.35 18.89
CA GLU A 25 -15.08 -6.16 18.29
C GLU A 25 -14.26 -5.32 17.29
N PRO A 26 -13.05 -4.86 17.68
CA PRO A 26 -12.33 -3.82 16.98
C PRO A 26 -11.76 -4.33 15.66
N VAL A 27 -12.29 -3.86 14.51
CA VAL A 27 -11.74 -3.72 13.13
C VAL A 27 -10.90 -4.88 12.53
N LEU A 28 -10.11 -5.62 13.28
CA LEU A 28 -9.29 -6.76 12.87
C LEU A 28 -10.01 -7.80 11.99
N PRO A 29 -11.29 -8.17 12.22
CA PRO A 29 -12.01 -9.08 11.32
C PRO A 29 -12.21 -8.51 9.90
N VAL A 30 -12.15 -7.19 9.73
CA VAL A 30 -12.35 -6.51 8.44
C VAL A 30 -11.34 -6.98 7.42
N TRP A 31 -10.03 -6.93 7.72
CA TRP A 31 -8.99 -7.31 6.77
C TRP A 31 -9.03 -8.80 6.39
N ALA A 32 -9.60 -9.63 7.28
CA ALA A 32 -9.86 -11.05 7.05
C ALA A 32 -11.06 -11.30 6.11
N ARG A 33 -12.05 -10.40 6.12
CA ARG A 33 -13.39 -10.63 5.53
C ARG A 33 -13.88 -9.43 4.69
N LEU A 34 -13.01 -8.81 3.90
CA LEU A 34 -13.34 -7.59 3.13
C LEU A 34 -14.47 -7.74 2.10
N ASN A 35 -14.74 -8.96 1.66
CA ASN A 35 -15.81 -9.29 0.70
C ASN A 35 -17.01 -9.99 1.37
N ASP A 36 -17.01 -10.16 2.69
CA ASP A 36 -18.17 -10.66 3.42
C ASP A 36 -19.32 -9.67 3.23
N PRO A 37 -20.48 -10.07 2.69
CA PRO A 37 -21.59 -9.16 2.40
C PRO A 37 -22.06 -8.33 3.62
N ALA A 38 -21.89 -8.84 4.84
CA ALA A 38 -22.23 -8.10 6.06
C ALA A 38 -21.36 -6.85 6.25
N TRP A 39 -20.11 -6.91 5.79
CA TRP A 39 -19.11 -5.86 5.95
C TRP A 39 -18.82 -5.14 4.64
N GLY A 40 -18.75 -5.85 3.52
CA GLY A 40 -18.33 -5.34 2.23
C GLY A 40 -19.14 -4.13 1.78
N ASP A 41 -20.47 -4.18 1.95
CA ASP A 41 -21.38 -3.10 1.54
C ASP A 41 -21.37 -1.92 2.53
N ARG A 42 -20.97 -2.18 3.79
CA ARG A 42 -20.92 -1.20 4.88
C ARG A 42 -19.55 -0.54 5.03
N LEU A 43 -18.52 -1.20 4.55
CA LEU A 43 -17.14 -0.74 4.57
C LEU A 43 -16.91 0.22 3.40
N PRO A 44 -16.51 1.47 3.66
CA PRO A 44 -16.05 2.34 2.60
C PRO A 44 -14.84 1.68 1.94
N ARG A 45 -14.89 1.46 0.62
CA ARG A 45 -13.73 1.16 -0.24
C ARG A 45 -12.47 1.93 0.18
N LEU A 46 -12.72 3.19 0.56
CA LEU A 46 -11.77 4.15 1.11
C LEU A 46 -10.96 3.60 2.29
N LEU A 47 -11.55 2.85 3.23
CA LEU A 47 -10.78 2.28 4.34
C LEU A 47 -9.68 1.33 3.83
N ILE A 48 -9.99 0.51 2.82
CA ILE A 48 -9.04 -0.44 2.24
C ILE A 48 -7.96 0.34 1.49
N HIS A 49 -8.38 1.29 0.64
CA HIS A 49 -7.49 2.18 -0.11
C HIS A 49 -6.48 2.87 0.84
N GLU A 50 -6.97 3.56 1.87
CA GLU A 50 -6.08 4.24 2.82
C GLU A 50 -5.22 3.27 3.65
N THR A 51 -5.72 2.06 3.94
CA THR A 51 -4.90 1.03 4.59
C THR A 51 -3.78 0.54 3.68
N VAL A 52 -4.03 0.40 2.38
CA VAL A 52 -3.01 0.01 1.41
C VAL A 52 -1.90 1.07 1.36
N HIS A 53 -2.22 2.36 1.40
CA HIS A 53 -1.18 3.41 1.51
C HIS A 53 -0.31 3.27 2.75
N PHE A 54 -0.91 2.91 3.90
CA PHE A 54 -0.12 2.61 5.10
C PHE A 54 0.84 1.44 4.89
N TRP A 55 0.40 0.35 4.26
CA TRP A 55 1.28 -0.78 3.95
C TRP A 55 2.33 -0.43 2.90
N GLN A 56 2.01 0.41 1.92
CA GLN A 56 2.97 0.93 0.95
C GLN A 56 4.06 1.74 1.64
N LEU A 57 3.72 2.60 2.61
CA LEU A 57 4.70 3.33 3.42
C LEU A 57 5.67 2.36 4.10
N LEU A 58 5.16 1.32 4.77
CA LEU A 58 6.01 0.31 5.44
C LEU A 58 6.84 -0.51 4.46
N GLY A 59 6.33 -0.77 3.25
CA GLY A 59 7.02 -1.53 2.20
C GLY A 59 8.03 -0.71 1.39
N SER A 60 7.92 0.62 1.39
CA SER A 60 8.68 1.49 0.50
C SER A 60 9.75 2.30 1.24
N GLY A 61 11.00 2.10 0.83
CA GLY A 61 12.09 2.96 1.26
C GLY A 61 11.91 4.41 0.80
N TYR A 62 11.47 4.61 -0.45
CA TYR A 62 11.22 5.94 -1.02
C TYR A 62 10.18 6.75 -0.21
N LEU A 63 9.00 6.17 0.04
CA LEU A 63 7.93 6.84 0.80
C LEU A 63 8.36 7.11 2.24
N THR A 64 9.11 6.18 2.85
CA THR A 64 9.63 6.38 4.20
C THR A 64 10.62 7.54 4.26
N ARG A 65 11.49 7.71 3.25
CA ARG A 65 12.41 8.86 3.18
C ARG A 65 11.67 10.19 2.96
N LEU A 66 10.57 10.19 2.20
CA LEU A 66 9.72 11.38 2.08
C LEU A 66 9.16 11.79 3.45
N VAL A 67 8.67 10.82 4.23
CA VAL A 67 8.17 11.08 5.59
C VAL A 67 9.31 11.54 6.51
N ALA A 68 10.49 10.96 6.39
CA ALA A 68 11.67 11.37 7.15
C ALA A 68 12.07 12.84 6.85
N ASP A 69 12.07 13.24 5.58
CA ASP A 69 12.35 14.61 5.17
C ASP A 69 11.32 15.58 5.78
N GLU A 70 10.02 15.29 5.61
CA GLU A 70 8.95 16.13 6.18
C GLU A 70 9.00 16.19 7.72
N TRP A 71 9.33 15.07 8.36
CA TRP A 71 9.48 15.00 9.81
C TRP A 71 10.65 15.86 10.30
N GLN A 72 11.78 15.87 9.60
CA GLN A 72 12.90 16.76 9.92
C GLN A 72 12.52 18.23 9.80
N ARG A 73 11.75 18.59 8.76
CA ARG A 73 11.26 19.97 8.59
C ARG A 73 10.34 20.38 9.74
N LEU A 74 9.46 19.48 10.18
CA LEU A 74 8.61 19.71 11.35
C LEU A 74 9.46 19.88 12.62
N LEU A 75 10.45 19.01 12.86
CA LEU A 75 11.31 19.11 14.03
C LEU A 75 12.12 20.42 14.08
N ALA A 76 12.64 20.88 12.93
CA ALA A 76 13.32 22.17 12.85
C ALA A 76 12.37 23.34 13.19
N LEU A 77 11.17 23.32 12.62
CA LEU A 77 10.14 24.33 12.89
C LEU A 77 9.78 24.39 14.39
N GLU A 78 9.69 23.25 15.06
CA GLU A 78 9.40 23.20 16.50
C GLU A 78 10.58 23.64 17.37
N ALA A 79 11.82 23.35 16.94
CA ALA A 79 13.02 23.64 17.70
C ALA A 79 13.34 25.14 17.74
N ASP A 80 13.25 25.83 16.60
CA ASP A 80 13.69 27.22 16.49
C ASP A 80 12.76 28.13 15.67
N GLY A 81 11.63 27.62 15.19
CA GLY A 81 10.68 28.37 14.37
C GLY A 81 11.04 28.42 12.88
N THR A 82 12.11 27.75 12.45
CA THR A 82 12.54 27.73 11.05
C THR A 82 11.82 26.65 10.26
N LEU A 83 11.05 27.05 9.25
CA LEU A 83 10.54 26.10 8.25
C LEU A 83 11.62 25.86 7.19
N LEU A 84 12.25 24.69 7.24
CA LEU A 84 13.20 24.25 6.21
C LEU A 84 12.50 24.12 4.84
N ALA A 85 13.24 24.43 3.78
CA ALA A 85 12.78 24.24 2.41
C ALA A 85 12.44 22.76 2.13
N GLU A 86 11.57 22.53 1.16
CA GLU A 86 11.27 21.18 0.67
C GLU A 86 12.54 20.52 0.12
N SER A 87 12.71 19.23 0.39
CA SER A 87 13.78 18.46 -0.22
C SER A 87 13.50 18.29 -1.71
N ALA A 88 14.55 18.10 -2.52
CA ALA A 88 14.39 17.79 -3.94
C ALA A 88 13.52 16.54 -4.17
N ARG A 89 13.56 15.57 -3.23
CA ARG A 89 12.75 14.34 -3.27
C ARG A 89 11.26 14.66 -3.10
N VAL A 90 10.90 15.49 -2.11
CA VAL A 90 9.51 15.91 -1.88
C VAL A 90 8.97 16.70 -3.07
N ALA A 91 9.77 17.61 -3.62
CA ALA A 91 9.39 18.38 -4.80
C ALA A 91 9.17 17.47 -6.03
N ALA A 92 10.10 16.55 -6.30
CA ALA A 92 10.00 15.60 -7.42
C ALA A 92 8.84 14.62 -7.26
N HIS A 93 8.47 14.26 -6.03
CA HIS A 93 7.36 13.34 -5.78
C HIS A 93 6.03 13.84 -6.35
N ARG A 94 5.80 15.16 -6.29
CA ARG A 94 4.55 15.83 -6.65
C ARG A 94 4.66 16.66 -7.93
N ASP A 95 5.72 16.50 -8.72
CA ASP A 95 5.93 17.30 -9.92
C ASP A 95 4.92 16.92 -11.01
N PRO A 96 3.88 17.75 -11.29
CA PRO A 96 2.85 17.39 -12.26
C PRO A 96 3.40 17.34 -13.70
N THR A 97 4.58 17.94 -13.93
CA THR A 97 5.25 17.99 -15.23
C THR A 97 6.14 16.77 -15.50
N ALA A 98 6.30 15.88 -14.51
CA ALA A 98 7.08 14.67 -14.64
C ALA A 98 6.57 13.79 -15.79
N VAL A 99 7.51 13.22 -16.55
CA VAL A 99 7.25 12.37 -17.72
C VAL A 99 7.83 10.97 -17.47
N PRO A 100 7.04 9.90 -17.64
CA PRO A 100 5.66 9.86 -18.12
C PRO A 100 4.59 10.27 -17.10
N PHE A 101 4.93 10.24 -15.82
CA PHE A 101 4.05 10.57 -14.71
C PHE A 101 4.87 10.95 -13.47
N ALA A 102 4.20 11.50 -12.46
CA ALA A 102 4.76 11.82 -11.16
C ALA A 102 4.81 10.59 -10.25
N ALA A 103 5.66 10.62 -9.22
CA ALA A 103 5.78 9.49 -8.31
C ALA A 103 4.56 9.36 -7.40
N ASP A 104 3.89 10.46 -7.03
CA ASP A 104 2.63 10.43 -6.30
C ASP A 104 1.50 9.75 -7.08
N GLU A 105 1.40 10.02 -8.39
CA GLU A 105 0.44 9.32 -9.24
C GLU A 105 0.73 7.81 -9.30
N LEU A 106 2.01 7.42 -9.30
CA LEU A 106 2.40 6.01 -9.27
C LEU A 106 2.01 5.34 -7.93
N VAL A 107 2.09 6.06 -6.80
CA VAL A 107 1.61 5.58 -5.49
C VAL A 107 0.09 5.33 -5.54
N GLU A 108 -0.66 6.29 -6.09
CA GLU A 108 -2.12 6.19 -6.22
C GLU A 108 -2.53 5.07 -7.19
N ALA A 109 -1.84 4.94 -8.33
CA ALA A 109 -2.01 3.82 -9.26
C ALA A 109 -1.76 2.47 -8.58
N TRP A 110 -0.72 2.39 -7.75
CA TRP A 110 -0.41 1.17 -7.01
C TRP A 110 -1.46 0.85 -5.95
N CYS A 111 -2.00 1.86 -5.29
CA CYS A 111 -3.05 1.69 -4.30
C CYS A 111 -4.35 1.22 -4.97
N ARG A 112 -4.75 1.92 -6.03
CA ARG A 112 -5.91 1.59 -6.85
C ARG A 112 -5.83 0.19 -7.45
N TYR A 113 -4.65 -0.22 -7.92
CA TYR A 113 -4.40 -1.58 -8.40
C TYR A 113 -4.82 -2.64 -7.37
N TRP A 114 -4.41 -2.47 -6.10
CA TRP A 114 -4.77 -3.40 -5.05
C TRP A 114 -6.23 -3.30 -4.63
N ASP A 115 -6.78 -2.09 -4.55
CA ASP A 115 -8.21 -1.86 -4.29
C ASP A 115 -9.07 -2.72 -5.24
N VAL A 116 -8.80 -2.63 -6.54
CA VAL A 116 -9.55 -3.38 -7.56
C VAL A 116 -9.31 -4.89 -7.45
N HIS A 117 -8.08 -5.36 -7.21
CA HIS A 117 -7.82 -6.80 -7.06
C HIS A 117 -8.42 -7.41 -5.79
N ILE A 118 -8.53 -6.62 -4.71
CA ILE A 118 -9.10 -7.06 -3.45
C ILE A 118 -10.64 -7.08 -3.53
N ARG A 119 -11.23 -6.03 -4.11
CA ARG A 119 -12.70 -5.81 -4.15
C ARG A 119 -13.38 -6.43 -5.36
N GLY A 120 -12.64 -6.58 -6.46
CA GLY A 120 -13.16 -6.95 -7.76
C GLY A 120 -13.68 -5.73 -8.54
N PRO A 121 -13.48 -5.68 -9.88
CA PRO A 121 -13.80 -4.50 -10.68
C PRO A 121 -15.30 -4.19 -10.75
N LEU A 122 -16.16 -5.21 -10.79
CA LEU A 122 -17.62 -5.02 -10.80
C LEU A 122 -18.12 -4.30 -9.54
N ARG A 123 -17.54 -4.65 -8.40
CA ARG A 123 -17.86 -4.02 -7.12
C ARG A 123 -17.39 -2.58 -7.07
N VAL A 124 -16.16 -2.32 -7.51
CA VAL A 124 -15.62 -0.96 -7.60
C VAL A 124 -16.48 -0.08 -8.52
N MET A 125 -16.89 -0.59 -9.70
CA MET A 125 -17.80 0.14 -10.59
C MET A 125 -19.12 0.48 -9.90
N ALA A 126 -19.73 -0.47 -9.19
CA ALA A 126 -20.99 -0.24 -8.48
C ALA A 126 -20.85 0.83 -7.38
N GLU A 127 -19.76 0.79 -6.61
CA GLU A 127 -19.46 1.71 -5.50
C GLU A 127 -19.12 3.13 -5.99
N GLU A 128 -18.59 3.25 -7.20
CA GLU A 128 -18.23 4.52 -7.83
C GLU A 128 -19.26 5.03 -8.83
N HIS A 129 -20.38 4.32 -8.97
CA HIS A 129 -21.45 4.64 -9.91
C HIS A 129 -20.96 4.73 -11.37
N LEU A 130 -20.05 3.83 -11.76
CA LEU A 130 -19.54 3.75 -13.12
C LEU A 130 -20.44 2.86 -13.98
N GLU A 131 -20.78 3.35 -15.17
CA GLU A 131 -21.50 2.55 -16.16
C GLU A 131 -20.56 1.53 -16.77
N ARG A 132 -20.87 0.25 -16.59
CA ARG A 132 -20.08 -0.83 -17.17
C ARG A 132 -20.13 -0.73 -18.70
N PRO A 133 -18.99 -0.77 -19.41
CA PRO A 133 -18.98 -0.76 -20.86
C PRO A 133 -19.75 -1.96 -21.43
N GLU A 134 -20.41 -1.76 -22.57
CA GLU A 134 -21.16 -2.82 -23.24
C GLU A 134 -20.24 -4.01 -23.59
N GLY A 135 -20.61 -5.22 -23.14
CA GLY A 135 -19.79 -6.41 -23.34
C GLY A 135 -20.46 -7.69 -22.85
N PRO A 136 -19.90 -8.88 -23.18
CA PRO A 136 -20.48 -10.15 -22.76
C PRO A 136 -20.55 -10.22 -21.23
N THR A 137 -21.77 -10.19 -20.71
CA THR A 137 -22.06 -10.29 -19.28
C THR A 137 -21.81 -11.71 -18.82
N ARG A 138 -20.63 -11.98 -18.27
CA ARG A 138 -20.47 -13.04 -17.26
C ARG A 138 -20.67 -12.37 -15.91
N PRO A 139 -21.78 -12.63 -15.19
CA PRO A 139 -22.13 -11.90 -13.97
C PRO A 139 -21.16 -12.13 -12.80
N GLU A 140 -20.32 -13.16 -12.87
CA GLU A 140 -19.57 -13.66 -11.70
C GLU A 140 -18.04 -13.75 -11.90
N ALA A 141 -17.50 -13.41 -13.07
CA ALA A 141 -16.07 -13.59 -13.36
C ALA A 141 -15.32 -12.26 -13.41
N TYR A 142 -14.20 -12.17 -12.67
CA TYR A 142 -13.20 -11.12 -12.85
C TYR A 142 -12.79 -11.06 -14.33
N SER A 143 -12.96 -9.89 -14.96
CA SER A 143 -12.62 -9.65 -16.36
C SER A 143 -11.50 -8.64 -16.46
N HIS A 144 -10.50 -8.92 -17.30
CA HIS A 144 -9.45 -7.97 -17.63
C HIS A 144 -10.01 -6.66 -18.20
N THR A 145 -11.08 -6.72 -19.00
CA THR A 145 -11.72 -5.53 -19.55
C THR A 145 -12.39 -4.67 -18.48
N ASP A 146 -13.12 -5.29 -17.55
CA ASP A 146 -13.73 -4.56 -16.43
C ASP A 146 -12.65 -3.98 -15.51
N TYR A 147 -11.55 -4.70 -15.33
CA TYR A 147 -10.38 -4.25 -14.58
C TYR A 147 -9.71 -3.03 -15.23
N ASP A 148 -9.37 -3.12 -16.51
CA ASP A 148 -8.75 -2.02 -17.25
C ASP A 148 -9.65 -0.79 -17.22
N PHE A 149 -10.96 -0.98 -17.34
CA PHE A 149 -11.93 0.11 -17.26
C PHE A 149 -11.84 0.86 -15.92
N VAL A 150 -11.89 0.18 -14.77
CA VAL A 150 -11.80 0.85 -13.45
C VAL A 150 -10.41 1.38 -13.10
N MET A 151 -9.36 0.86 -13.74
CA MET A 151 -8.00 1.40 -13.61
C MET A 151 -7.77 2.62 -14.49
N THR A 152 -8.61 2.83 -15.50
CA THR A 152 -8.50 3.96 -16.44
C THR A 152 -9.63 4.97 -16.31
N HIS A 153 -10.69 4.67 -15.57
CA HIS A 153 -11.86 5.52 -15.38
C HIS A 153 -12.28 5.51 -13.91
N GLY A 154 -12.76 6.66 -13.44
CA GLY A 154 -13.42 6.77 -12.16
C GLY A 154 -13.24 8.14 -11.52
N PRO A 155 -13.81 8.32 -10.31
CA PRO A 155 -13.51 9.48 -9.49
C PRO A 155 -12.00 9.54 -9.27
N LEU A 156 -11.40 10.71 -9.50
CA LEU A 156 -9.96 10.94 -9.31
C LEU A 156 -9.06 10.21 -10.32
N GLU A 157 -9.54 9.82 -11.50
CA GLU A 157 -8.69 9.19 -12.53
C GLU A 157 -7.43 9.99 -12.87
N GLN A 158 -7.45 11.33 -12.70
CA GLN A 158 -6.29 12.18 -12.87
C GLN A 158 -5.14 11.89 -11.89
N LEU A 159 -5.41 11.17 -10.79
CA LEU A 159 -4.41 10.81 -9.79
C LEU A 159 -3.78 9.44 -10.06
N TYR A 160 -4.48 8.48 -10.66
CA TYR A 160 -3.99 7.09 -10.76
C TYR A 160 -3.97 6.51 -12.18
N ALA A 161 -4.77 7.05 -13.10
CA ALA A 161 -4.95 6.41 -14.41
C ALA A 161 -3.73 6.61 -15.31
N ARG A 162 -3.01 7.74 -15.18
CA ARG A 162 -1.88 8.08 -16.06
C ARG A 162 -0.76 7.02 -16.02
N PRO A 163 -0.27 6.56 -14.85
CA PRO A 163 0.70 5.46 -14.81
C PRO A 163 0.18 4.16 -15.41
N TYR A 164 -1.08 3.79 -15.13
CA TYR A 164 -1.64 2.55 -15.64
C TYR A 164 -1.83 2.57 -17.17
N ARG A 165 -2.38 3.68 -17.72
CA ARG A 165 -2.50 3.90 -19.17
C ARG A 165 -1.14 3.78 -19.87
N TRP A 166 -0.11 4.42 -19.29
CA TRP A 166 1.25 4.33 -19.82
C TRP A 166 1.78 2.89 -19.85
N LEU A 167 1.53 2.10 -18.82
CA LEU A 167 1.94 0.69 -18.77
C LEU A 167 1.19 -0.17 -19.78
N LEU A 168 -0.13 0.02 -19.87
CA LEU A 168 -0.98 -0.70 -20.81
C LEU A 168 -0.59 -0.41 -22.27
N ASP A 169 -0.24 0.84 -22.59
CA ASP A 169 0.29 1.22 -23.90
C ASP A 169 1.61 0.48 -24.18
N ARG A 170 2.49 0.36 -23.19
CA ARG A 170 3.78 -0.34 -23.32
C ARG A 170 3.62 -1.84 -23.53
N THR A 171 2.58 -2.46 -22.96
CA THR A 171 2.27 -3.87 -23.20
C THR A 171 1.47 -4.09 -24.49
N GLY A 172 1.24 -3.06 -25.30
CA GLY A 172 0.43 -3.14 -26.52
C GLY A 172 -1.04 -3.46 -26.24
N GLY A 173 -1.55 -3.05 -25.08
CA GLY A 173 -2.91 -3.37 -24.63
C GLY A 173 -3.05 -4.73 -23.95
N ASP A 174 -1.96 -5.47 -23.70
CA ASP A 174 -2.02 -6.76 -23.00
C ASP A 174 -2.18 -6.54 -21.48
N SER A 175 -3.44 -6.54 -21.04
CA SER A 175 -3.83 -6.41 -19.62
C SER A 175 -3.27 -7.52 -18.73
N LEU A 176 -3.16 -8.75 -19.25
CA LEU A 176 -2.60 -9.86 -18.46
C LEU A 176 -1.13 -9.60 -18.13
N ILE A 177 -0.34 -9.17 -19.12
CA ILE A 177 1.07 -8.84 -18.90
C ILE A 177 1.21 -7.63 -17.97
N CYS A 178 0.40 -6.59 -18.17
CA CYS A 178 0.39 -5.41 -17.30
C CYS A 178 0.11 -5.81 -15.84
N ASN A 179 -0.97 -6.55 -15.60
CA ASN A 179 -1.40 -6.97 -14.26
C ASN A 179 -0.44 -7.96 -13.62
N ALA A 180 0.19 -8.83 -14.40
CA ALA A 180 1.15 -9.78 -13.85
C ALA A 180 2.42 -9.07 -13.36
N LEU A 181 2.93 -8.09 -14.11
CA LEU A 181 4.23 -7.46 -13.85
C LEU A 181 4.15 -6.24 -12.93
N PHE A 182 3.07 -5.46 -13.01
CA PHE A 182 2.91 -4.20 -12.29
C PHE A 182 3.28 -4.24 -10.80
N PRO A 183 2.77 -5.17 -9.97
CA PRO A 183 3.03 -5.14 -8.53
C PRO A 183 4.52 -5.33 -8.21
N PHE A 184 5.24 -6.11 -9.01
CA PHE A 184 6.68 -6.30 -8.83
C PHE A 184 7.48 -5.07 -9.28
N VAL A 185 7.15 -4.54 -10.46
CA VAL A 185 7.82 -3.35 -11.01
C VAL A 185 7.68 -2.17 -10.05
N VAL A 186 6.47 -1.88 -9.60
CA VAL A 186 6.22 -0.71 -8.75
C VAL A 186 6.77 -0.89 -7.35
N PHE A 187 6.66 -2.08 -6.77
CA PHE A 187 7.28 -2.36 -5.49
C PHE A 187 8.80 -2.14 -5.53
N THR A 188 9.49 -2.71 -6.53
CA THR A 188 10.95 -2.55 -6.65
C THR A 188 11.32 -1.10 -6.99
N ALA A 189 10.51 -0.41 -7.79
CA ALA A 189 10.70 1.02 -8.07
C ALA A 189 10.73 1.85 -6.80
N PHE A 190 9.83 1.58 -5.86
CA PHE A 190 9.72 2.30 -4.59
C PHE A 190 10.78 1.90 -3.54
N ALA A 191 11.70 0.99 -3.88
CA ALA A 191 12.95 0.79 -3.16
C ALA A 191 14.10 1.66 -3.68
N SER A 192 13.92 2.34 -4.82
CA SER A 192 14.89 3.29 -5.40
C SER A 192 14.62 4.74 -4.98
N ASP A 193 15.59 5.64 -5.17
CA ASP A 193 15.37 7.09 -5.03
C ASP A 193 14.64 7.72 -6.22
N GLU A 194 14.56 7.01 -7.36
CA GLU A 194 13.95 7.48 -8.61
C GLU A 194 12.91 6.47 -9.15
N PRO A 195 11.75 6.31 -8.47
CA PRO A 195 10.80 5.25 -8.80
C PRO A 195 10.30 5.33 -10.25
N VAL A 196 10.05 6.53 -10.78
CA VAL A 196 9.56 6.69 -12.16
C VAL A 196 10.63 6.30 -13.19
N THR A 197 11.89 6.68 -12.97
CA THR A 197 13.02 6.24 -13.80
C THR A 197 13.13 4.71 -13.78
N PHE A 198 13.07 4.11 -12.59
CA PHE A 198 13.11 2.66 -12.44
C PHE A 198 11.99 1.97 -13.23
N VAL A 199 10.73 2.42 -13.10
CA VAL A 199 9.60 1.81 -13.83
C VAL A 199 9.85 1.82 -15.34
N ARG A 200 10.36 2.93 -15.90
CA ARG A 200 10.65 3.03 -17.33
C ARG A 200 11.67 2.00 -17.79
N GLU A 201 12.78 1.90 -17.08
CA GLU A 201 13.86 0.95 -17.41
C GLU A 201 13.43 -0.50 -17.18
N ALA A 202 12.66 -0.76 -16.12
CA ALA A 202 12.13 -2.07 -15.80
C ALA A 202 11.22 -2.60 -16.91
N MET A 203 10.30 -1.77 -17.41
CA MET A 203 9.44 -2.17 -18.52
C MET A 203 10.24 -2.43 -19.81
N GLY A 204 11.31 -1.67 -20.07
CA GLY A 204 12.22 -1.94 -21.19
C GLY A 204 12.87 -3.34 -21.12
N ARG A 205 13.16 -3.83 -19.91
CA ARG A 205 13.76 -5.17 -19.69
C ARG A 205 12.73 -6.30 -19.70
N LEU A 206 11.54 -6.05 -19.15
CA LEU A 206 10.53 -7.08 -18.97
C LEU A 206 9.68 -7.34 -20.21
N LEU A 207 9.64 -6.40 -21.16
CA LEU A 207 8.85 -6.54 -22.39
C LEU A 207 9.61 -7.21 -23.54
N THR A 208 10.49 -8.16 -23.20
CA THR A 208 11.13 -9.04 -24.17
C THR A 208 10.23 -10.24 -24.47
N ASP A 209 10.35 -10.80 -25.68
CA ASP A 209 9.53 -11.94 -26.11
C ASP A 209 9.64 -13.12 -25.15
N ASP A 210 10.83 -13.39 -24.61
CA ASP A 210 11.08 -14.50 -23.68
C ASP A 210 10.34 -14.32 -22.35
N VAL A 211 10.38 -13.12 -21.77
CA VAL A 211 9.69 -12.82 -20.51
C VAL A 211 8.17 -12.83 -20.71
N ILE A 212 7.67 -12.24 -21.79
CA ILE A 212 6.25 -12.26 -22.13
C ILE A 212 5.76 -13.71 -22.33
N ALA A 213 6.52 -14.53 -23.05
CA ALA A 213 6.20 -15.94 -23.24
C ALA A 213 6.21 -16.73 -21.91
N PHE A 214 7.15 -16.43 -21.03
CA PHE A 214 7.21 -17.01 -19.68
C PHE A 214 5.96 -16.66 -18.85
N VAL A 215 5.59 -15.38 -18.77
CA VAL A 215 4.41 -14.93 -18.02
C VAL A 215 3.13 -15.55 -18.58
N ARG A 216 2.97 -15.60 -19.92
CA ARG A 216 1.79 -16.23 -20.55
C ARG A 216 1.70 -17.72 -20.29
N ARG A 217 2.83 -18.44 -20.30
CA ARG A 217 2.88 -19.86 -19.94
C ARG A 217 2.48 -20.07 -18.48
N ALA A 218 3.05 -19.29 -17.56
CA ALA A 218 2.66 -19.33 -16.14
C ALA A 218 1.16 -19.04 -15.98
N ALA A 219 0.62 -18.04 -16.68
CA ALA A 219 -0.81 -17.74 -16.67
C ALA A 219 -1.66 -18.91 -17.16
N ALA A 220 -1.29 -19.56 -18.25
CA ALA A 220 -2.01 -20.73 -18.75
C ALA A 220 -1.97 -21.91 -17.76
N GLU A 221 -0.81 -22.19 -17.16
CA GLU A 221 -0.63 -23.25 -16.16
C GLU A 221 -1.47 -23.01 -14.90
N GLN A 222 -1.58 -21.75 -14.47
CA GLN A 222 -2.40 -21.33 -13.32
C GLN A 222 -3.85 -21.01 -13.69
N ARG A 223 -4.32 -21.42 -14.89
CA ARG A 223 -5.69 -21.19 -15.37
C ARG A 223 -6.13 -19.72 -15.30
N TYR A 224 -5.18 -18.81 -15.50
CA TYR A 224 -5.37 -17.37 -15.50
C TYR A 224 -5.84 -16.78 -14.14
N LEU A 225 -5.62 -17.50 -13.04
CA LEU A 225 -5.83 -16.98 -11.69
C LEU A 225 -4.68 -16.04 -11.33
N ILE A 226 -4.90 -14.73 -11.47
CA ILE A 226 -3.84 -13.71 -11.38
C ILE A 226 -3.00 -13.79 -10.10
N ASN A 227 -3.61 -14.15 -8.96
CA ASN A 227 -2.92 -14.34 -7.70
C ASN A 227 -1.94 -15.52 -7.72
N GLN A 228 -2.26 -16.59 -8.44
CA GLN A 228 -1.34 -17.72 -8.64
C GLN A 228 -0.26 -17.37 -9.66
N VAL A 229 -0.59 -16.58 -10.69
CA VAL A 229 0.40 -16.09 -11.67
C VAL A 229 1.48 -15.27 -10.98
N TRP A 230 1.12 -14.34 -10.07
CA TRP A 230 2.11 -13.57 -9.32
C TRP A 230 3.10 -14.46 -8.59
N LEU A 231 2.63 -15.48 -7.86
CA LEU A 231 3.53 -16.39 -7.16
C LEU A 231 4.44 -17.17 -8.11
N ALA A 232 3.90 -17.64 -9.24
CA ALA A 232 4.65 -18.41 -10.22
C ALA A 232 5.77 -17.61 -10.90
N ILE A 233 5.59 -16.29 -11.07
CA ILE A 233 6.57 -15.45 -11.76
C ILE A 233 7.47 -14.63 -10.82
N ALA A 234 7.10 -14.50 -9.54
CA ALA A 234 7.74 -13.60 -8.58
C ALA A 234 9.26 -13.77 -8.51
N GLU A 235 9.74 -15.01 -8.31
CA GLU A 235 11.17 -15.28 -8.17
C GLU A 235 11.96 -14.89 -9.42
N THR A 236 11.46 -15.29 -10.59
CA THR A 236 12.12 -14.98 -11.87
C THR A 236 12.13 -13.48 -12.14
N VAL A 237 10.98 -12.81 -12.03
CA VAL A 237 10.85 -11.37 -12.28
C VAL A 237 11.70 -10.56 -11.30
N LEU A 238 11.60 -10.86 -10.00
CA LEU A 238 12.33 -10.11 -8.98
C LEU A 238 13.84 -10.37 -9.02
N GLN A 239 14.28 -11.63 -9.07
CA GLN A 239 15.71 -11.94 -8.92
C GLN A 239 16.49 -11.81 -10.23
N GLN A 240 15.88 -12.17 -11.37
CA GLN A 240 16.61 -12.22 -12.64
C GLN A 240 16.53 -10.93 -13.44
N HIS A 241 15.48 -10.13 -13.23
CA HIS A 241 15.26 -8.90 -14.01
C HIS A 241 15.32 -7.63 -13.16
N LEU A 242 14.49 -7.54 -12.12
CA LEU A 242 14.32 -6.29 -11.36
C LEU A 242 15.43 -6.04 -10.34
N GLY A 243 15.90 -7.07 -9.64
CA GLY A 243 16.99 -6.99 -8.66
C GLY A 243 18.29 -6.46 -9.27
N PRO A 244 18.78 -7.02 -10.38
CA PRO A 244 19.96 -6.50 -11.07
C PRO A 244 19.80 -5.04 -11.51
N LEU A 245 18.62 -4.66 -12.02
CA LEU A 245 18.32 -3.28 -12.38
C LEU A 245 18.35 -2.36 -11.16
N LEU A 246 17.83 -2.79 -10.02
CA LEU A 246 17.86 -2.00 -8.79
C LEU A 246 19.29 -1.76 -8.33
N VAL A 247 20.14 -2.79 -8.38
CA VAL A 247 21.56 -2.67 -8.06
C VAL A 247 22.26 -1.69 -8.99
N GLU A 248 21.94 -1.71 -10.28
CA GLU A 248 22.49 -0.82 -11.30
C GLU A 248 22.08 0.65 -11.08
N LEU A 249 20.81 0.91 -10.78
CA LEU A 249 20.26 2.26 -10.65
C LEU A 249 20.42 2.86 -9.26
N SER A 250 20.43 2.05 -8.20
CA SER A 250 20.34 2.51 -6.81
C SER A 250 21.43 1.93 -5.90
N GLY A 251 22.32 1.09 -6.44
CA GLY A 251 23.33 0.41 -5.66
C GLY A 251 22.79 -0.81 -4.90
N PRO A 252 23.66 -1.48 -4.11
CA PRO A 252 23.37 -2.81 -3.57
C PRO A 252 22.32 -2.86 -2.46
N SER A 253 21.84 -1.72 -1.96
CA SER A 253 20.92 -1.67 -0.82
C SER A 253 19.49 -1.44 -1.28
N LEU A 254 18.70 -2.52 -1.33
CA LEU A 254 17.26 -2.44 -1.31
C LEU A 254 16.86 -1.99 0.11
N MET A 255 16.29 -0.80 0.23
CA MET A 255 15.83 -0.31 1.53
C MET A 255 14.34 -0.53 1.67
N VAL A 256 13.95 -1.32 2.67
CA VAL A 256 12.55 -1.52 3.05
C VAL A 256 12.13 -0.38 3.97
N GLY A 257 10.91 0.13 3.80
CA GLY A 257 10.40 1.23 4.62
C GLY A 257 10.49 0.92 6.12
N SER A 258 10.09 -0.28 6.53
CA SER A 258 10.15 -0.71 7.94
C SER A 258 11.55 -0.70 8.54
N GLU A 259 12.60 -0.94 7.75
CA GLU A 259 13.99 -0.85 8.23
C GLU A 259 14.39 0.61 8.46
N LEU A 260 14.03 1.49 7.52
CA LEU A 260 14.30 2.92 7.62
C LEU A 260 13.55 3.62 8.75
N VAL A 261 12.35 3.16 9.10
CA VAL A 261 11.62 3.72 10.25
C VAL A 261 12.37 3.47 11.57
N CYS A 262 13.20 2.43 11.65
CA CYS A 262 14.07 2.19 12.81
C CYS A 262 15.28 3.14 12.87
N GLU A 263 15.53 3.94 11.82
CA GLU A 263 16.65 4.88 11.75
C GLU A 263 16.21 6.31 12.08
N PRO A 264 17.11 7.18 12.61
CA PRO A 264 16.83 8.60 12.70
C PRO A 264 16.51 9.19 11.32
N PRO A 265 15.52 10.08 11.20
CA PRO A 265 14.79 10.77 12.27
C PRO A 265 13.51 10.04 12.73
N LEU A 266 13.12 8.94 12.09
CA LEU A 266 11.82 8.29 12.30
C LEU A 266 11.79 7.36 13.50
N SER A 267 12.94 6.94 14.00
CA SER A 267 13.04 6.13 15.23
C SER A 267 12.42 6.80 16.46
N VAL A 268 12.35 8.15 16.47
CA VAL A 268 11.70 8.95 17.53
C VAL A 268 10.27 9.39 17.16
N HIS A 269 9.76 8.97 16.00
CA HIS A 269 8.40 9.30 15.59
C HIS A 269 7.38 8.57 16.48
N PRO A 270 6.39 9.28 17.07
CA PRO A 270 5.55 8.73 18.13
C PRO A 270 4.63 7.57 17.71
N LEU A 271 4.34 7.43 16.41
CA LEU A 271 3.54 6.32 15.86
C LEU A 271 4.36 5.33 15.04
N LEU A 272 5.01 5.80 13.97
CA LEU A 272 5.85 4.97 13.09
C LEU A 272 7.00 4.25 13.83
N GLY A 273 7.71 4.90 14.75
CA GLY A 273 8.82 4.28 15.49
C GLY A 273 8.41 3.00 16.25
N PRO A 274 7.40 3.05 17.13
CA PRO A 274 6.84 1.85 17.77
C PRO A 274 6.36 0.80 16.77
N TYR A 275 5.80 1.21 15.64
CA TYR A 275 5.36 0.30 14.58
C TYR A 275 6.50 -0.46 13.91
N ALA A 276 7.64 0.18 13.69
CA ALA A 276 8.80 -0.49 13.12
C ALA A 276 9.38 -1.51 14.08
N VAL A 277 9.41 -1.19 15.38
CA VAL A 277 9.77 -2.17 16.43
C VAL A 277 8.80 -3.35 16.42
N LYS A 278 7.48 -3.09 16.31
CA LYS A 278 6.45 -4.13 16.22
C LYS A 278 6.63 -5.00 14.96
N ALA A 279 6.87 -4.39 13.81
CA ALA A 279 7.09 -5.08 12.55
C ALA A 279 8.37 -5.94 12.60
N ALA A 280 9.46 -5.41 13.14
CA ALA A 280 10.73 -6.14 13.29
C ALA A 280 10.61 -7.36 14.23
N LYS A 281 9.78 -7.27 15.27
CA LYS A 281 9.48 -8.38 16.20
C LYS A 281 8.48 -9.38 15.63
N SER A 282 7.67 -8.96 14.66
CA SER A 282 6.65 -9.81 14.05
C SER A 282 7.36 -10.82 13.15
N ASN A 283 7.44 -12.08 13.59
CA ASN A 283 7.99 -13.17 12.78
C ASN A 283 6.99 -13.55 11.67
N PHE A 284 6.84 -12.68 10.68
CA PHE A 284 5.87 -12.77 9.58
C PHE A 284 5.90 -14.14 8.88
N GLY A 285 7.09 -14.75 8.79
CA GLY A 285 7.28 -16.06 8.17
C GLY A 285 6.66 -17.23 8.94
N LEU A 286 6.62 -17.15 10.28
CA LEU A 286 5.92 -18.15 11.09
C LEU A 286 4.40 -18.03 10.90
N TRP A 287 3.87 -16.80 10.87
CA TRP A 287 2.44 -16.54 10.88
C TRP A 287 1.73 -16.87 9.58
N ALA A 288 2.34 -16.59 8.43
CA ALA A 288 1.77 -16.96 7.13
C ALA A 288 1.55 -18.48 6.98
N ALA A 289 2.36 -19.30 7.66
CA ALA A 289 2.17 -20.76 7.69
C ALA A 289 0.99 -21.20 8.59
N TYR A 290 0.64 -20.41 9.63
CA TYR A 290 -0.48 -20.71 10.54
C TYR A 290 -1.84 -20.27 10.00
N PHE A 291 -1.88 -19.18 9.23
CA PHE A 291 -3.13 -18.69 8.63
C PHE A 291 -3.56 -19.45 7.37
N TYR A 292 -2.81 -20.48 6.97
CA TYR A 292 -3.23 -21.40 5.91
C TYR A 292 -4.43 -22.24 6.40
N PRO A 293 -5.65 -22.05 5.87
CA PRO A 293 -6.78 -22.86 6.30
C PRO A 293 -6.55 -24.28 5.80
N ALA A 294 -6.61 -25.26 6.71
CA ALA A 294 -6.78 -26.65 6.32
C ALA A 294 -8.13 -26.78 5.58
N GLY A 295 -8.09 -26.75 4.24
CA GLY A 295 -9.29 -26.84 3.40
C GLY A 295 -9.56 -25.68 2.44
N ALA A 296 -8.70 -24.66 2.35
CA ALA A 296 -8.68 -23.82 1.15
C ALA A 296 -8.32 -24.75 -0.03
N GLY A 297 -9.20 -24.87 -1.02
CA GLY A 297 -9.14 -25.84 -2.12
C GLY A 297 -7.97 -25.66 -3.10
N ASP A 298 -6.83 -25.17 -2.62
CA ASP A 298 -5.61 -24.97 -3.37
C ASP A 298 -4.75 -26.26 -3.38
N SER A 299 -4.06 -26.46 -4.50
CA SER A 299 -3.14 -27.57 -4.71
C SER A 299 -2.10 -27.65 -3.57
N PRO A 300 -1.74 -28.85 -3.07
CA PRO A 300 -0.63 -29.04 -2.13
C PRO A 300 0.68 -28.33 -2.56
N ALA A 301 0.89 -28.16 -3.86
CA ALA A 301 2.02 -27.41 -4.41
C ALA A 301 1.96 -25.90 -4.09
N TYR A 302 0.78 -25.29 -4.16
CA TYR A 302 0.56 -23.88 -3.82
C TYR A 302 0.78 -23.61 -2.32
N ALA A 303 0.28 -24.51 -1.46
CA ALA A 303 0.51 -24.47 -0.01
C ALA A 303 2.00 -24.56 0.35
N SER A 304 2.71 -25.46 -0.33
CA SER A 304 4.14 -25.69 -0.13
C SER A 304 4.96 -24.47 -0.54
N GLU A 305 4.66 -23.87 -1.69
CA GLU A 305 5.36 -22.70 -2.21
C GLU A 305 5.14 -21.45 -1.35
N LEU A 306 3.90 -21.23 -0.89
CA LEU A 306 3.61 -20.16 0.07
C LEU A 306 4.34 -20.36 1.40
N SER A 307 4.38 -21.59 1.91
CA SER A 307 5.11 -21.90 3.14
C SER A 307 6.62 -21.71 2.97
N ARG A 308 7.16 -21.95 1.78
CA ARG A 308 8.56 -21.67 1.43
C ARG A 308 8.81 -20.16 1.40
N LEU A 309 8.04 -19.41 0.62
CA LEU A 309 8.15 -17.95 0.51
C LEU A 309 7.91 -17.22 1.85
N ALA A 310 7.05 -17.74 2.72
CA ALA A 310 6.88 -17.20 4.05
C ALA A 310 8.13 -17.41 4.93
N ARG A 311 8.73 -18.60 4.90
CA ARG A 311 9.87 -18.96 5.77
C ARG A 311 11.21 -18.44 5.26
N GLU A 312 11.38 -18.37 3.95
CA GLU A 312 12.64 -18.09 3.27
C GLU A 312 12.60 -16.77 2.49
N GLY A 313 11.41 -16.28 2.16
CA GLY A 313 11.24 -15.03 1.44
C GLY A 313 11.35 -13.83 2.40
N PRO A 314 11.94 -12.73 1.96
CA PRO A 314 12.02 -11.53 2.76
C PRO A 314 10.61 -10.98 3.04
N VAL A 315 10.39 -10.38 4.23
CA VAL A 315 9.15 -9.69 4.66
C VAL A 315 8.56 -8.79 3.56
N ILE A 316 9.46 -8.21 2.77
CA ILE A 316 9.27 -7.56 1.47
C ILE A 316 8.15 -8.22 0.65
N ALA A 317 8.21 -9.52 0.34
CA ALA A 317 7.27 -10.19 -0.56
C ALA A 317 5.81 -10.11 -0.09
N GLN A 318 5.58 -10.04 1.23
CA GLN A 318 4.25 -9.91 1.81
C GLN A 318 3.71 -8.47 1.67
N LEU A 319 4.58 -7.48 1.88
CA LEU A 319 4.28 -6.05 1.69
C LEU A 319 4.09 -5.71 0.20
N CYS A 320 4.73 -6.46 -0.71
CA CYS A 320 4.55 -6.29 -2.16
C CYS A 320 3.15 -6.68 -2.65
N MET A 321 2.47 -7.59 -1.96
CA MET A 321 1.29 -8.28 -2.51
C MET A 321 0.12 -8.34 -1.51
N PRO A 322 -0.38 -7.20 -0.99
CA PRO A 322 -1.54 -7.18 -0.09
C PRO A 322 -2.83 -7.69 -0.75
N GLY A 323 -2.85 -7.89 -2.07
CA GLY A 323 -3.94 -8.58 -2.75
C GLY A 323 -4.04 -10.08 -2.42
N GLN A 324 -2.94 -10.72 -2.00
CA GLN A 324 -2.96 -12.11 -1.55
C GLN A 324 -3.74 -12.19 -0.22
N PRO A 325 -4.83 -13.00 -0.14
CA PRO A 325 -5.70 -13.04 1.04
C PRO A 325 -4.95 -13.26 2.37
N TRP A 326 -3.93 -14.11 2.36
CA TRP A 326 -3.14 -14.46 3.53
C TRP A 326 -2.19 -13.34 3.95
N TYR A 327 -1.54 -12.67 3.00
CA TYR A 327 -0.69 -11.52 3.30
C TYR A 327 -1.53 -10.39 3.85
N ARG A 328 -2.69 -10.12 3.25
CA ARG A 328 -3.63 -9.13 3.76
C ARG A 328 -4.09 -9.42 5.19
N LEU A 329 -4.48 -10.66 5.46
CA LEU A 329 -4.88 -11.09 6.79
C LEU A 329 -3.73 -10.87 7.78
N THR A 330 -2.53 -11.31 7.42
CA THR A 330 -1.32 -11.18 8.23
C THR A 330 -0.96 -9.71 8.48
N LEU A 331 -1.05 -8.86 7.45
CA LEU A 331 -0.76 -7.44 7.53
C LEU A 331 -1.78 -6.70 8.39
N GLY A 332 -3.08 -6.91 8.14
CA GLY A 332 -4.13 -6.31 8.97
C GLY A 332 -4.08 -6.78 10.43
N ALA A 333 -3.62 -8.00 10.66
CA ALA A 333 -3.42 -8.55 11.99
C ALA A 333 -2.20 -7.94 12.70
N LEU A 334 -1.02 -8.02 12.09
CA LEU A 334 0.24 -7.69 12.77
C LEU A 334 0.58 -6.20 12.68
N VAL A 335 0.22 -5.57 11.57
CA VAL A 335 0.50 -4.16 11.26
C VAL A 335 -0.74 -3.46 10.69
N PRO A 336 -1.86 -3.39 11.44
CA PRO A 336 -2.98 -2.52 11.05
C PRO A 336 -2.55 -1.05 11.09
N PRO A 337 -3.24 -0.12 10.42
CA PRO A 337 -3.00 1.31 10.63
C PRO A 337 -3.04 1.68 12.11
N PRO A 338 -2.16 2.59 12.60
CA PRO A 338 -2.10 2.98 14.02
C PRO A 338 -3.44 3.54 14.51
N VAL A 339 -4.08 4.36 13.68
CA VAL A 339 -5.36 4.99 13.96
C VAL A 339 -6.19 5.09 12.69
N ILE A 340 -7.48 4.82 12.85
CA ILE A 340 -8.50 4.95 11.82
C ILE A 340 -9.59 5.86 12.37
N ARG A 341 -9.90 6.94 11.64
CA ARG A 341 -10.89 7.93 12.04
C ARG A 341 -12.07 7.91 11.10
N PHE A 342 -13.21 7.51 11.66
CA PHE A 342 -14.53 7.69 11.09
C PHE A 342 -15.14 8.99 11.62
N ARG A 343 -16.26 9.41 11.03
CA ARG A 343 -17.01 10.59 11.48
C ARG A 343 -17.56 10.44 12.91
N ASN A 344 -17.92 9.23 13.30
CA ASN A 344 -18.54 8.89 14.59
C ASN A 344 -17.63 8.08 15.54
N LEU A 345 -16.46 7.61 15.09
CA LEU A 345 -15.60 6.69 15.84
C LEU A 345 -14.13 6.94 15.53
N THR A 346 -13.29 6.99 16.56
CA THR A 346 -11.84 6.86 16.40
C THR A 346 -11.41 5.51 16.92
N TRP A 347 -10.91 4.67 16.02
CA TRP A 347 -10.30 3.40 16.37
C TRP A 347 -8.79 3.56 16.46
N SER A 348 -8.17 2.96 17.48
CA SER A 348 -6.72 2.94 17.66
C SER A 348 -6.23 1.52 17.84
N ALA A 349 -5.18 1.16 17.08
CA ALA A 349 -4.55 -0.13 17.23
C ALA A 349 -3.87 -0.25 18.61
N PRO A 350 -3.81 -1.46 19.18
CA PRO A 350 -3.00 -1.71 20.35
C PRO A 350 -1.50 -1.70 19.98
N VAL A 351 -0.69 -1.17 20.91
CA VAL A 351 0.77 -1.07 20.75
C VAL A 351 1.39 -2.47 20.67
N GLU A 352 1.02 -3.35 21.61
CA GLU A 352 1.37 -4.77 21.60
C GLU A 352 0.15 -5.64 21.27
N LEU A 353 0.36 -6.60 20.36
CA LEU A 353 -0.64 -7.61 20.04
C LEU A 353 -0.15 -8.96 20.56
N GLU A 354 -0.93 -9.57 21.46
CA GLU A 354 -0.85 -11.00 21.70
C GLU A 354 -1.68 -11.72 20.66
N VAL A 355 -1.01 -12.49 19.81
CA VAL A 355 -1.67 -13.35 18.83
C VAL A 355 -1.86 -14.72 19.48
N GLY A 356 -3.10 -15.00 19.92
CA GLY A 356 -3.46 -16.28 20.51
C GLY A 356 -3.91 -17.27 19.43
N ILE A 357 -3.17 -18.37 19.25
CA ILE A 357 -3.62 -19.50 18.43
C ILE A 357 -4.59 -20.35 19.29
N PRO A 358 -5.79 -20.74 18.82
CA PRO A 358 -6.45 -20.49 17.52
C PRO A 358 -7.55 -19.42 17.61
N HIS A 359 -7.62 -18.62 18.69
CA HIS A 359 -8.86 -17.97 19.15
C HIS A 359 -8.74 -16.44 19.31
N GLY A 360 -7.95 -15.80 18.46
CA GLY A 360 -8.07 -14.37 18.19
C GLY A 360 -6.96 -13.50 18.76
N TYR A 361 -7.08 -12.22 18.43
CA TYR A 361 -6.14 -11.17 18.82
C TYR A 361 -6.56 -10.59 20.16
N ARG A 362 -5.62 -10.48 21.10
CA ARG A 362 -5.82 -9.71 22.32
C ARG A 362 -4.79 -8.60 22.38
N ALA A 363 -5.26 -7.38 22.57
CA ALA A 363 -4.39 -6.28 22.96
C ALA A 363 -3.72 -6.67 24.27
N LYS A 364 -2.39 -6.66 24.30
CA LYS A 364 -1.67 -6.84 25.56
C LYS A 364 -1.75 -5.53 26.32
N ASP A 365 -2.32 -5.58 27.52
CA ASP A 365 -2.39 -4.50 28.50
C ASP A 365 -2.72 -3.09 27.97
N GLY A 366 -3.92 -2.89 27.39
CA GLY A 366 -4.64 -1.60 27.33
C GLY A 366 -4.00 -0.38 26.64
N GLU A 367 -2.71 -0.42 26.29
CA GLU A 367 -2.00 0.69 25.66
C GLU A 367 -2.33 0.75 24.18
N THR A 368 -2.85 1.90 23.76
CA THR A 368 -3.20 2.20 22.38
C THR A 368 -2.40 3.40 21.90
N PHE A 369 -2.36 3.60 20.58
CA PHE A 369 -1.77 4.79 19.99
C PHE A 369 -2.56 6.09 20.22
N ALA A 370 -3.78 6.02 20.80
CA ALA A 370 -4.68 7.16 20.93
C ALA A 370 -4.05 8.40 21.60
N PRO A 371 -3.29 8.29 22.73
CA PRO A 371 -2.71 9.46 23.38
C PRO A 371 -1.63 10.15 22.53
N ALA A 372 -0.85 9.37 21.77
CA ALA A 372 0.21 9.89 20.91
C ALA A 372 -0.35 10.64 19.68
N VAL A 373 -1.54 10.26 19.22
CA VAL A 373 -2.17 10.77 18.00
C VAL A 373 -2.60 12.22 18.16
N GLU A 374 -3.26 12.57 19.25
CA GLU A 374 -3.78 13.93 19.43
C GLU A 374 -2.64 14.96 19.48
N ALA A 375 -1.54 14.62 20.16
CA ALA A 375 -0.33 15.43 20.16
C ALA A 375 0.28 15.54 18.76
N LEU A 376 0.42 14.42 18.05
CA LEU A 376 1.00 14.41 16.70
C LEU A 376 0.18 15.23 15.70
N GLU A 377 -1.14 15.19 15.76
CA GLU A 377 -1.97 15.96 14.86
C GLU A 377 -1.91 17.46 15.09
N ARG A 378 -1.80 17.89 16.36
CA ARG A 378 -1.55 19.31 16.65
C ARG A 378 -0.24 19.77 16.02
N ARG A 379 0.81 18.94 16.14
CA ARG A 379 2.13 19.20 15.52
C ARG A 379 2.03 19.25 14.00
N ALA A 380 1.36 18.27 13.39
CA ALA A 380 1.15 18.23 11.94
C ALA A 380 0.29 19.40 11.42
N ARG A 381 -0.73 19.83 12.18
CA ARG A 381 -1.54 21.00 11.84
C ARG A 381 -0.72 22.29 11.90
N TYR A 382 0.04 22.48 12.98
CA TYR A 382 0.96 23.61 13.11
C TYR A 382 1.96 23.66 11.94
N PHE A 383 2.53 22.51 11.58
CA PHE A 383 3.43 22.39 10.44
C PHE A 383 2.76 22.78 9.11
N ARG A 384 1.54 22.30 8.85
CA ARG A 384 0.78 22.66 7.64
C ARG A 384 0.42 24.13 7.57
N TYR A 385 0.03 24.74 8.70
CA TYR A 385 -0.21 26.18 8.76
C TYR A 385 1.07 26.97 8.48
N ALA A 386 2.22 26.57 9.03
CA ALA A 386 3.49 27.22 8.71
C ALA A 386 3.85 27.10 7.23
N GLN A 387 3.60 25.95 6.59
CA GLN A 387 3.78 25.77 5.15
C GLN A 387 2.89 26.72 4.34
N GLU A 388 1.61 26.83 4.72
CA GLU A 388 0.65 27.71 4.05
C GLU A 388 0.98 29.20 4.25
N GLU A 389 1.40 29.61 5.44
CA GLU A 389 1.83 30.97 5.74
C GLU A 389 3.01 31.38 4.86
N VAL A 390 4.06 30.55 4.80
CA VAL A 390 5.23 30.82 3.96
C VAL A 390 4.84 30.88 2.48
N ALA A 391 3.97 29.98 2.02
CA ALA A 391 3.47 30.00 0.64
C ALA A 391 2.69 31.29 0.31
N LEU A 392 2.00 31.87 1.29
CA LEU A 392 1.28 33.15 1.18
C LEU A 392 2.15 34.39 1.44
N GLY A 393 3.43 34.21 1.78
CA GLY A 393 4.34 35.31 2.16
C GLY A 393 4.03 35.93 3.52
N LEU A 394 3.34 35.20 4.40
CA LEU A 394 2.98 35.62 5.75
C LEU A 394 4.04 35.17 6.78
N PRO A 395 4.20 35.88 7.90
CA PRO A 395 5.01 35.41 9.02
C PRO A 395 4.45 34.11 9.62
N ILE A 396 5.33 33.22 10.09
CA ILE A 396 4.92 31.98 10.76
C ILE A 396 4.19 32.31 12.07
N GLY A 397 3.04 31.68 12.29
CA GLY A 397 2.18 31.88 13.47
C GLY A 397 1.10 32.97 13.31
N THR A 398 0.84 33.40 12.08
CA THR A 398 -0.31 34.23 11.71
C THR A 398 -1.64 33.47 11.87
N PHE A 399 -1.69 32.19 11.51
CA PHE A 399 -2.87 31.34 11.65
C PHE A 399 -3.03 30.84 13.10
N PRO A 400 -4.29 30.64 13.55
CA PRO A 400 -4.56 30.14 14.88
C PRO A 400 -4.03 28.71 15.06
N ARG A 401 -3.27 28.50 16.15
CA ARG A 401 -2.67 27.21 16.49
C ARG A 401 -3.66 26.19 17.01
#